data_AF-A0A374UKV2-F1
#
_entry.id   AF-A0A374UKV2-F1
#
_cell.length_a   1.000
_cell.length_b   1.000
_cell.length_c   1.000
_cell.angle_alpha   90.00
_cell.angle_beta   90.00
_cell.angle_gamma   90.00
#
_symmetry.space_group_name_H-M   'P 1'
#
loop_
_entity.id
_entity.type
_entity.pdbx_description
1 polymer ?
#
loop_
_entity_poly.entity_id
_entity_poly.type
_entity_poly.pdbx_seq_one_letter_code
_entity_poly.pdbx_strand_id
1 'polypeptide(L)'
;MKINQITLTDLRRMNGKEGLILQGGGGETQEWVDGINKMLTDKGILLDNTKFENVSVFKSDGATCILYPFEDVHFDIGKLAMSRLQSYTAFAGMWLSDYVDSRLGGFEPEQNKAEKLKPYCALIGTDGNVFSILGMASRTLKQNGMADEAKEMCSRVTSSGSYCEALNIIGEYVNITDGSEQSDDIDEDYGEGQAMKL
;
A
#
# COMPACT_ATOMS: atom_id res chain seq x y z
N MET A 1 10.36 -14.05 -18.27
CA MET A 1 9.47 -12.87 -18.35
C MET A 1 8.03 -13.25 -18.01
N LYS A 2 7.34 -12.40 -17.24
CA LYS A 2 5.96 -12.51 -16.77
C LYS A 2 5.22 -11.23 -17.13
N ILE A 3 4.07 -11.38 -17.79
CA ILE A 3 3.17 -10.28 -18.14
C ILE A 3 1.90 -10.45 -17.32
N ASN A 4 1.63 -9.50 -16.41
CA ASN A 4 0.42 -9.50 -15.59
C ASN A 4 -0.62 -8.57 -16.24
N GLN A 5 -1.89 -8.96 -16.21
CA GLN A 5 -2.98 -8.04 -16.57
C GLN A 5 -3.48 -7.39 -15.27
N ILE A 6 -3.54 -6.06 -15.25
CA ILE A 6 -4.00 -5.30 -14.09
C ILE A 6 -5.04 -4.25 -14.51
N THR A 7 -5.76 -3.74 -13.54
CA THR A 7 -6.75 -2.67 -13.72
C THR A 7 -6.21 -1.32 -13.22
N LEU A 8 -6.91 -0.23 -13.54
CA LEU A 8 -6.61 1.08 -12.96
C LEU A 8 -6.75 1.09 -11.42
N THR A 9 -7.67 0.31 -10.87
CA THR A 9 -7.82 0.15 -9.42
C THR A 9 -6.60 -0.52 -8.80
N ASP A 10 -6.02 -1.51 -9.47
CA ASP A 10 -4.79 -2.16 -8.99
C ASP A 10 -3.61 -1.19 -8.95
N LEU A 11 -3.50 -0.27 -9.94
CA LEU A 11 -2.48 0.78 -9.93
C LEU A 11 -2.61 1.69 -8.69
N ARG A 12 -3.84 2.07 -8.32
CA ARG A 12 -4.08 2.90 -7.14
C ARG A 12 -3.71 2.20 -5.83
N ARG A 13 -3.56 0.87 -5.81
CA ARG A 13 -3.14 0.08 -4.65
C ARG A 13 -1.62 -0.14 -4.58
N MET A 14 -0.86 0.38 -5.54
CA MET A 14 0.59 0.24 -5.57
C MET A 14 1.31 1.36 -4.78
N ASN A 15 0.71 1.83 -3.67
CA ASN A 15 1.35 2.83 -2.82
C ASN A 15 2.72 2.34 -2.35
N GLY A 16 3.70 3.24 -2.29
CA GLY A 16 5.09 2.89 -1.95
C GLY A 16 5.86 2.14 -3.04
N LYS A 17 5.24 1.84 -4.20
CA LYS A 17 5.92 1.31 -5.39
C LYS A 17 6.14 2.40 -6.42
N GLU A 18 7.10 2.18 -7.31
CA GLU A 18 7.38 3.08 -8.43
C GLU A 18 7.71 2.29 -9.70
N GLY A 19 7.51 2.92 -10.84
CA GLY A 19 7.80 2.32 -12.13
C GLY A 19 7.66 3.29 -13.29
N LEU A 20 8.05 2.83 -14.47
CA LEU A 20 7.85 3.56 -15.72
C LEU A 20 6.59 3.03 -16.42
N ILE A 21 5.64 3.91 -16.72
CA ILE A 21 4.47 3.59 -17.55
C ILE A 21 4.72 4.13 -18.95
N LEU A 22 4.58 3.25 -19.96
CA LEU A 22 4.62 3.61 -21.37
C LEU A 22 3.29 3.27 -22.05
N GLN A 23 2.74 4.23 -22.78
CA GLN A 23 1.57 4.07 -23.64
C GLN A 23 2.04 3.71 -25.06
N GLY A 24 1.45 2.70 -25.69
CA GLY A 24 1.80 2.36 -27.09
C GLY A 24 1.84 0.89 -27.47
N GLY A 25 1.31 -0.02 -26.64
CA GLY A 25 1.27 -1.46 -26.95
C GLY A 25 0.20 -1.85 -27.97
N GLY A 26 0.32 -1.38 -29.21
CA GLY A 26 -0.57 -1.76 -30.33
C GLY A 26 -0.25 -3.12 -30.96
N GLY A 27 0.90 -3.72 -30.61
CA GLY A 27 1.36 -5.02 -31.08
C GLY A 27 1.51 -6.03 -29.93
N GLU A 28 2.27 -7.10 -30.15
CA GLU A 28 2.51 -8.11 -29.12
C GLU A 28 3.28 -7.51 -27.93
N THR A 29 2.74 -7.68 -26.72
CA THR A 29 3.34 -7.10 -25.51
C THR A 29 4.78 -7.60 -25.28
N GLN A 30 5.06 -8.86 -25.61
CA GLN A 30 6.39 -9.44 -25.47
C GLN A 30 7.43 -8.70 -26.32
N GLU A 31 7.14 -8.49 -27.60
CA GLU A 31 8.02 -7.74 -28.51
C GLU A 31 8.28 -6.32 -28.03
N TRP A 32 7.26 -5.66 -27.47
CA TRP A 32 7.39 -4.33 -26.89
C TRP A 32 8.35 -4.31 -25.69
N VAL A 33 8.18 -5.25 -24.75
CA VAL A 33 9.03 -5.33 -23.56
C VAL A 33 10.47 -5.67 -23.93
N ASP A 34 10.66 -6.58 -24.89
CA ASP A 34 11.99 -6.94 -25.40
C ASP A 34 12.67 -5.75 -26.10
N GLY A 35 11.91 -5.00 -26.92
CA GLY A 35 12.40 -3.78 -27.57
C GLY A 35 12.81 -2.70 -26.59
N ILE A 36 11.99 -2.46 -25.55
CA ILE A 36 12.30 -1.48 -24.49
C ILE A 36 13.51 -1.94 -23.67
N ASN A 37 13.57 -3.20 -23.22
CA ASN A 37 14.73 -3.74 -22.51
C ASN A 37 16.01 -3.60 -23.33
N LYS A 38 15.96 -3.92 -24.62
CA LYS A 38 17.10 -3.75 -25.53
C LYS A 38 17.52 -2.29 -25.64
N MET A 39 16.57 -1.38 -25.92
CA MET A 39 16.85 0.06 -26.03
C MET A 39 17.49 0.61 -24.76
N LEU A 40 16.97 0.25 -23.58
CA LEU A 40 17.49 0.73 -22.31
C LEU A 40 18.87 0.12 -21.99
N THR A 41 19.11 -1.14 -22.36
CA THR A 41 20.43 -1.79 -22.25
C THR A 41 21.45 -1.10 -23.16
N ASP A 42 21.11 -0.88 -24.44
CA ASP A 42 21.98 -0.25 -25.43
C ASP A 42 22.36 1.19 -25.04
N LYS A 43 21.47 1.90 -24.34
CA LYS A 43 21.72 3.23 -23.77
C LYS A 43 22.53 3.21 -22.46
N GLY A 44 22.88 2.03 -21.94
CA GLY A 44 23.54 1.88 -20.64
C GLY A 44 22.70 2.43 -19.49
N ILE A 45 21.38 2.29 -19.58
CA ILE A 45 20.41 2.65 -18.54
C ILE A 45 20.21 1.45 -17.62
N LEU A 46 19.96 0.26 -18.18
CA LEU A 46 19.93 -0.98 -17.41
C LEU A 46 21.36 -1.39 -17.05
N LEU A 47 21.57 -1.72 -15.77
CA LEU A 47 22.87 -2.06 -15.20
C LEU A 47 22.86 -3.54 -14.78
N ASP A 48 24.06 -4.11 -14.60
CA ASP A 48 24.29 -5.48 -14.15
C ASP A 48 23.53 -6.57 -14.94
N ASN A 49 23.25 -6.30 -16.21
CA ASN A 49 22.42 -7.14 -17.09
C ASN A 49 21.00 -7.39 -16.55
N THR A 50 20.51 -6.57 -15.62
CA THR A 50 19.12 -6.62 -15.16
C THR A 50 18.17 -6.18 -16.26
N LYS A 51 16.94 -6.67 -16.20
CA LYS A 51 15.88 -6.42 -17.19
C LYS A 51 14.54 -6.34 -16.50
N PHE A 52 13.60 -5.63 -17.12
CA PHE A 52 12.20 -5.71 -16.71
C PHE A 52 11.62 -7.05 -17.14
N GLU A 53 11.59 -8.00 -16.21
CA GLU A 53 11.02 -9.32 -16.45
C GLU A 53 9.59 -9.46 -15.94
N ASN A 54 9.15 -8.62 -14.99
CA ASN A 54 7.82 -8.67 -14.39
C ASN A 54 7.07 -7.38 -14.71
N VAL A 55 6.41 -7.33 -15.86
CA VAL A 55 5.64 -6.15 -16.30
C VAL A 55 4.15 -6.33 -16.07
N SER A 56 3.42 -5.22 -16.05
CA SER A 56 1.97 -5.23 -15.94
C SER A 56 1.33 -4.43 -17.09
N VAL A 57 0.25 -4.95 -17.65
CA VAL A 57 -0.48 -4.37 -18.78
C VAL A 57 -1.86 -3.95 -18.31
N PHE A 58 -2.30 -2.77 -18.75
CA PHE A 58 -3.63 -2.25 -18.46
C PHE A 58 -4.15 -1.38 -19.59
N LYS A 59 -5.44 -1.08 -19.55
CA LYS A 59 -6.10 -0.16 -20.48
C LYS A 59 -6.37 1.18 -19.79
N SER A 60 -6.07 2.28 -20.48
CA SER A 60 -6.48 3.62 -20.07
C SER A 60 -6.81 4.46 -21.29
N ASP A 61 -7.93 5.18 -21.24
CA ASP A 61 -8.39 6.06 -22.33
C ASP A 61 -8.37 5.38 -23.72
N GLY A 62 -8.72 4.09 -23.75
CA GLY A 62 -8.74 3.28 -24.97
C GLY A 62 -7.37 2.76 -25.45
N ALA A 63 -6.27 3.19 -24.84
CA ALA A 63 -4.92 2.76 -25.18
C ALA A 63 -4.41 1.62 -24.30
N THR A 64 -3.51 0.80 -24.84
CA THR A 64 -2.73 -0.18 -24.06
C THR A 64 -1.52 0.50 -23.43
N CYS A 65 -1.42 0.39 -22.10
CA CYS A 65 -0.29 0.86 -21.32
C CYS A 65 0.46 -0.33 -20.70
N ILE A 66 1.78 -0.19 -20.57
CA ILE A 66 2.64 -1.17 -19.91
C ILE A 66 3.37 -0.46 -18.77
N LEU A 67 3.22 -0.99 -17.56
CA LEU A 67 4.00 -0.63 -16.38
C LEU A 67 5.24 -1.53 -16.31
N TYR A 68 6.39 -0.90 -16.19
CA TYR A 68 7.71 -1.47 -15.93
C TYR A 68 8.09 -1.15 -14.48
N PRO A 69 7.80 -2.03 -13.51
CA PRO A 69 8.10 -1.80 -12.09
C PRO A 69 9.60 -1.75 -11.84
N PHE A 70 10.05 -0.91 -10.91
CA PHE A 70 11.46 -0.80 -10.55
C PHE A 70 11.95 -1.88 -9.58
N GLU A 71 11.02 -2.66 -9.02
CA GLU A 71 11.32 -3.78 -8.12
C GLU A 71 12.27 -4.77 -8.83
N ASP A 72 13.37 -5.12 -8.15
CA ASP A 72 14.40 -6.05 -8.62
C ASP A 72 15.14 -5.67 -9.92
N VAL A 73 15.09 -4.39 -10.34
CA VAL A 73 15.83 -3.91 -11.52
C VAL A 73 16.87 -2.88 -11.10
N HIS A 74 18.12 -3.09 -11.53
CA HIS A 74 19.20 -2.14 -11.29
C HIS A 74 19.40 -1.26 -12.52
N PHE A 75 19.23 0.06 -12.37
CA PHE A 75 19.31 0.99 -13.49
C PHE A 75 19.75 2.39 -13.04
N ASP A 76 20.23 3.17 -14.01
CA ASP A 76 20.56 4.58 -13.83
C ASP A 76 19.27 5.43 -13.92
N ILE A 77 18.76 5.87 -12.77
CA ILE A 77 17.53 6.67 -12.68
C ILE A 77 17.64 8.00 -13.45
N GLY A 78 18.81 8.64 -13.47
CA GLY A 78 19.02 9.91 -14.16
C GLY A 78 18.92 9.74 -15.68
N LYS A 79 19.58 8.72 -16.23
CA LYS A 79 19.48 8.40 -17.66
C LYS A 79 18.09 7.89 -18.04
N LEU A 80 17.43 7.13 -17.17
CA LEU A 80 16.05 6.68 -17.41
C LEU A 80 15.11 7.88 -17.50
N ALA A 81 15.22 8.83 -16.56
CA ALA A 81 14.43 10.06 -16.56
C ALA A 81 14.65 10.87 -17.84
N MET A 82 15.91 11.02 -18.27
CA MET A 82 16.24 11.71 -19.53
C MET A 82 15.67 10.96 -20.75
N SER A 83 15.77 9.63 -20.78
CA SER A 83 15.20 8.83 -21.87
C SER A 83 13.67 8.98 -21.92
N ARG A 84 12.99 8.97 -20.76
CA ARG A 84 11.54 9.19 -20.66
C ARG A 84 11.13 10.52 -21.31
N LEU A 85 11.83 11.61 -20.97
CA LEU A 85 11.55 12.94 -21.53
C LEU A 85 11.78 12.99 -23.04
N GLN A 86 12.88 12.38 -23.53
CA GLN A 86 13.22 12.37 -24.96
C GLN A 86 12.24 11.53 -25.79
N SER A 87 11.70 10.44 -25.23
CA SER A 87 10.78 9.55 -25.92
C SER A 87 9.30 9.85 -25.64
N TYR A 88 8.99 10.99 -25.01
CA TYR A 88 7.63 11.31 -24.58
C TYR A 88 6.63 11.35 -25.75
N THR A 89 7.02 11.91 -26.91
CA THR A 89 6.14 11.96 -28.09
C THR A 89 5.83 10.58 -28.67
N ALA A 90 6.71 9.59 -28.45
CA ALA A 90 6.53 8.22 -28.93
C ALA A 90 5.70 7.36 -27.97
N PHE A 91 5.91 7.53 -26.66
CA PHE A 91 5.38 6.59 -25.66
C PHE A 91 4.55 7.23 -24.55
N ALA A 92 4.38 8.55 -24.54
CA ALA A 92 3.74 9.31 -23.45
C ALA A 92 4.19 8.85 -22.05
N GLY A 93 5.50 8.64 -21.89
CA GLY A 93 6.06 7.98 -20.71
C GLY A 93 5.85 8.78 -19.41
N MET A 94 5.34 8.13 -18.37
CA MET A 94 5.05 8.73 -17.06
C MET A 94 5.62 7.87 -15.93
N TRP A 95 5.91 8.47 -14.78
CA TRP A 95 6.13 7.68 -13.56
C TRP A 95 4.80 7.12 -13.06
N LEU A 96 4.84 6.02 -12.32
CA LEU A 96 3.63 5.41 -11.75
C LEU A 96 2.95 6.39 -10.80
N SER A 97 3.71 7.05 -9.93
CA SER A 97 3.22 8.11 -9.04
C SER A 97 2.55 9.25 -9.82
N ASP A 98 3.26 9.85 -10.78
CA ASP A 98 2.73 10.91 -11.65
C ASP A 98 1.42 10.49 -12.33
N TYR A 99 1.37 9.25 -12.84
CA TYR A 99 0.21 8.71 -13.54
C TYR A 99 -0.98 8.58 -12.61
N VAL A 100 -0.77 7.98 -11.44
CA VAL A 100 -1.84 7.74 -10.47
C VAL A 100 -2.38 9.07 -9.93
N ASP A 101 -1.51 10.02 -9.58
CA ASP A 101 -1.92 11.34 -9.10
C ASP A 101 -2.70 12.12 -10.16
N SER A 102 -2.17 12.19 -11.39
CA SER A 102 -2.76 13.04 -12.43
C SER A 102 -3.95 12.43 -13.17
N ARG A 103 -4.00 11.10 -13.31
CA ARG A 103 -5.03 10.39 -14.10
C ARG A 103 -6.08 9.72 -13.23
N LEU A 104 -5.71 9.27 -12.03
CA LEU A 104 -6.54 8.41 -11.18
C LEU A 104 -6.97 9.07 -9.86
N GLY A 105 -6.56 10.32 -9.63
CA GLY A 105 -6.90 11.08 -8.43
C GLY A 105 -6.12 10.63 -7.19
N GLY A 106 -4.90 10.12 -7.39
CA GLY A 106 -4.01 9.67 -6.33
C GLY A 106 -4.17 8.18 -5.98
N PHE A 107 -3.17 7.68 -5.26
CA PHE A 107 -3.21 6.32 -4.72
C PHE A 107 -4.42 6.20 -3.79
N GLU A 108 -4.97 4.99 -3.71
CA GLU A 108 -5.84 4.68 -2.59
C GLU A 108 -4.99 4.95 -1.34
N PRO A 109 -5.50 5.74 -0.37
CA PRO A 109 -4.81 5.88 0.90
C PRO A 109 -4.49 4.46 1.31
N GLU A 110 -3.20 4.23 1.57
CA GLU A 110 -2.72 2.94 2.01
C GLU A 110 -3.74 2.49 3.03
N GLN A 111 -4.48 1.43 2.72
CA GLN A 111 -5.30 0.82 3.74
C GLN A 111 -4.28 0.25 4.72
N ASN A 112 -3.74 1.12 5.57
CA ASN A 112 -3.22 0.81 6.87
C ASN A 112 -4.41 0.19 7.58
N LYS A 113 -4.64 -1.10 7.29
CA LYS A 113 -5.68 -1.94 7.84
C LYS A 113 -7.00 -1.18 8.02
N ALA A 114 -7.45 -0.47 6.99
CA ALA A 114 -8.79 0.11 6.90
C ALA A 114 -9.36 0.70 8.21
N GLU A 115 -8.62 1.42 9.08
CA GLU A 115 -9.11 1.77 10.44
C GLU A 115 -10.08 0.70 10.97
N LYS A 116 -9.69 -0.59 10.92
CA LYS A 116 -10.60 -1.66 11.31
C LYS A 116 -10.99 -1.32 12.73
N LEU A 117 -12.27 -0.99 12.93
CA LEU A 117 -12.83 -0.65 14.24
C LEU A 117 -12.26 -1.64 15.24
N LYS A 118 -11.28 -1.19 16.01
CA LYS A 118 -10.50 -2.08 16.86
C LYS A 118 -11.49 -2.56 17.90
N PRO A 119 -11.78 -3.87 17.96
CA PRO A 119 -12.78 -4.33 18.91
C PRO A 119 -12.26 -4.03 20.31
N TYR A 120 -13.15 -3.54 21.16
CA TYR A 120 -12.83 -3.28 22.55
C TYR A 120 -12.51 -4.61 23.25
N CYS A 121 -11.36 -4.66 23.89
CA CYS A 121 -10.87 -5.81 24.61
C CYS A 121 -10.58 -5.39 26.05
N ALA A 122 -11.36 -5.92 26.98
CA ALA A 122 -11.21 -5.67 28.40
C ALA A 122 -9.93 -6.34 28.92
N LEU A 123 -8.82 -5.61 28.94
CA LEU A 123 -7.51 -6.09 29.38
C LEU A 123 -7.00 -5.36 30.63
N ILE A 124 -7.56 -4.19 30.98
CA ILE A 124 -7.19 -3.44 32.18
C ILE A 124 -7.71 -4.19 33.43
N GLY A 125 -6.86 -4.36 34.43
CA GLY A 125 -7.18 -5.08 35.67
C GLY A 125 -7.03 -6.61 35.58
N THR A 126 -6.56 -7.14 34.44
CA THR A 126 -6.23 -8.56 34.31
C THR A 126 -4.80 -8.85 34.79
N ASP A 127 -4.65 -9.59 35.89
CA ASP A 127 -3.36 -10.12 36.37
C ASP A 127 -2.92 -11.33 35.53
N GLY A 128 -2.62 -11.09 34.26
CA GLY A 128 -2.27 -12.12 33.27
C GLY A 128 -0.86 -11.97 32.70
N ASN A 129 -0.18 -13.11 32.49
CA ASN A 129 1.01 -13.11 31.65
C ASN A 129 0.63 -12.79 30.18
N VAL A 130 1.63 -12.49 29.33
CA VAL A 130 1.40 -12.08 27.94
C VAL A 130 0.59 -13.10 27.12
N PHE A 131 0.70 -14.40 27.42
CA PHE A 131 -0.06 -15.44 26.73
C PHE A 131 -1.55 -15.42 27.10
N SER A 132 -1.88 -15.09 28.35
CA SER A 132 -3.25 -14.88 28.79
C SER A 132 -3.87 -13.67 28.07
N ILE A 133 -3.13 -12.56 27.97
CA ILE A 133 -3.56 -11.33 27.27
C ILE A 133 -3.73 -11.60 25.77
N LEU A 134 -2.76 -12.27 25.15
CA LEU A 134 -2.83 -12.69 23.75
C LEU A 134 -4.05 -13.57 23.48
N GLY A 135 -4.36 -14.51 24.37
CA GLY A 135 -5.52 -15.39 24.25
C GLY A 135 -6.86 -14.67 24.38
N MET A 136 -6.93 -13.56 25.12
CA MET A 136 -8.12 -12.70 25.19
C MET A 136 -8.25 -11.86 23.92
N ALA A 137 -7.21 -11.14 23.51
CA ALA A 137 -7.21 -10.35 22.28
C ALA A 137 -7.52 -11.20 21.03
N SER A 138 -6.95 -12.41 20.94
CA SER A 138 -7.20 -13.33 19.83
C SER A 138 -8.66 -13.79 19.77
N ARG A 139 -9.30 -14.00 20.93
CA ARG A 139 -10.73 -14.35 21.01
C ARG A 139 -11.60 -13.17 20.61
N THR A 140 -11.31 -11.97 21.11
CA THR A 140 -12.02 -10.74 20.75
C THR A 140 -11.98 -10.49 19.25
N LEU A 141 -10.82 -10.62 18.61
CA LEU A 141 -10.68 -10.49 17.15
C LEU A 141 -11.52 -11.54 16.39
N LYS A 142 -11.45 -12.82 16.79
CA LYS A 142 -12.22 -13.90 16.14
C LYS A 142 -13.74 -13.70 16.28
N GLN A 143 -14.22 -13.21 17.43
CA GLN A 143 -15.63 -12.90 17.65
C GLN A 143 -16.14 -11.77 16.75
N ASN A 144 -15.24 -10.87 16.34
CA ASN A 144 -15.53 -9.77 15.42
C ASN A 144 -15.23 -10.12 13.95
N GLY A 145 -15.06 -11.41 13.62
CA GLY A 145 -14.79 -11.85 12.25
C GLY A 145 -13.36 -11.59 11.76
N MET A 146 -12.45 -11.15 12.64
CA MET A 146 -11.06 -10.78 12.33
C MET A 146 -10.09 -11.95 12.58
N ALA A 147 -10.37 -13.11 11.97
CA ALA A 147 -9.61 -14.33 12.21
C ALA A 147 -8.18 -14.29 11.65
N ASP A 148 -7.97 -13.62 10.52
CA ASP A 148 -6.65 -13.46 9.90
C ASP A 148 -5.76 -12.51 10.71
N GLU A 149 -6.34 -11.43 11.25
CA GLU A 149 -5.67 -10.50 12.17
C GLU A 149 -5.27 -11.20 13.46
N ALA A 150 -6.15 -12.04 14.01
CA ALA A 150 -5.83 -12.82 15.18
C ALA A 150 -4.62 -13.73 14.94
N LYS A 151 -4.48 -14.29 13.72
CA LYS A 151 -3.32 -15.12 13.34
C LYS A 151 -2.05 -14.29 13.17
N GLU A 152 -2.14 -13.14 12.51
CA GLU A 152 -1.03 -12.21 12.31
C GLU A 152 -0.52 -11.66 13.65
N MET A 153 -1.41 -11.19 14.52
CA MET A 153 -1.10 -10.69 15.86
C MET A 153 -0.40 -11.78 16.69
N CYS A 154 -0.93 -13.02 16.71
CA CYS A 154 -0.28 -14.13 17.41
C CYS A 154 1.14 -14.39 16.90
N SER A 155 1.35 -14.35 15.58
CA SER A 155 2.68 -14.53 14.99
C SER A 155 3.66 -13.44 15.44
N ARG A 156 3.22 -12.19 15.45
CA ARG A 156 4.05 -11.04 15.84
C ARG A 156 4.37 -11.05 17.33
N VAL A 157 3.39 -11.32 18.20
CA VAL A 157 3.60 -11.41 19.65
C VAL A 157 4.52 -12.57 20.02
N THR A 158 4.37 -13.73 19.37
CA THR A 158 5.25 -14.89 19.63
C THR A 158 6.71 -14.63 19.19
N SER A 159 6.91 -13.65 18.29
CA SER A 159 8.23 -13.21 17.84
C SER A 159 8.78 -12.04 18.66
N SER A 160 8.02 -11.50 19.63
CA SER A 160 8.44 -10.37 20.46
C SER A 160 9.43 -10.80 21.55
N GLY A 161 10.38 -9.91 21.86
CA GLY A 161 11.43 -10.17 22.85
C GLY A 161 11.08 -9.69 24.26
N SER A 162 9.99 -8.95 24.42
CA SER A 162 9.60 -8.37 25.71
C SER A 162 8.09 -8.26 25.89
N TYR A 163 7.66 -8.25 27.15
CA TYR A 163 6.26 -8.06 27.53
C TYR A 163 5.69 -6.71 27.02
N CYS A 164 6.49 -5.64 27.06
CA CYS A 164 6.07 -4.32 26.60
C CYS A 164 5.88 -4.28 25.08
N GLU A 165 6.79 -4.92 24.33
CA GLU A 165 6.68 -5.04 22.88
C GLU A 165 5.45 -5.87 22.48
N ALA A 166 5.19 -6.97 23.18
CA ALA A 166 3.99 -7.76 22.98
C ALA A 166 2.70 -6.96 23.23
N LEU A 167 2.65 -6.15 24.29
CA LEU A 167 1.50 -5.28 24.58
C LEU A 167 1.31 -4.20 23.51
N ASN A 168 2.39 -3.59 23.04
CA ASN A 168 2.33 -2.61 21.96
C ASN A 168 1.75 -3.26 20.69
N ILE A 169 2.24 -4.45 20.33
CA ILE A 169 1.71 -5.21 19.19
C ILE A 169 0.22 -5.49 19.38
N ILE A 170 -0.23 -5.92 20.57
CA ILE A 170 -1.66 -6.19 20.83
C ILE A 170 -2.50 -4.92 20.68
N GLY A 171 -2.02 -3.77 21.18
CA GLY A 171 -2.69 -2.47 21.04
C GLY A 171 -2.81 -1.98 19.59
N GLU A 172 -2.05 -2.54 18.65
CA GLU A 172 -2.25 -2.28 17.23
C GLU A 172 -3.52 -2.96 16.67
N TYR A 173 -4.04 -4.01 17.31
CA TYR A 173 -5.19 -4.77 16.82
C TYR A 173 -6.47 -4.60 17.64
N VAL A 174 -6.38 -4.26 18.93
CA VAL A 174 -7.56 -4.11 19.81
C VAL A 174 -7.50 -2.81 20.62
N ASN A 175 -8.66 -2.26 20.97
CA ASN A 175 -8.75 -1.13 21.89
C ASN A 175 -8.77 -1.66 23.32
N ILE A 176 -7.78 -1.28 24.13
CA ILE A 176 -7.63 -1.78 25.50
C ILE A 176 -8.58 -1.01 26.42
N THR A 177 -9.54 -1.71 27.05
CA THR A 177 -10.50 -1.13 28.01
C THR A 177 -10.47 -1.87 29.35
N ASP A 178 -11.19 -1.35 30.33
CA ASP A 178 -11.46 -1.98 31.64
C ASP A 178 -12.77 -2.77 31.68
N GLY A 179 -13.46 -2.89 30.54
CA GLY A 179 -14.76 -3.54 30.45
C GLY A 179 -15.94 -2.68 30.90
N SER A 180 -15.74 -1.40 31.19
CA SER A 180 -16.85 -0.45 31.32
C SER A 180 -17.45 -0.16 29.94
N GLU A 181 -18.77 -0.30 29.81
CA GLU A 181 -19.49 0.14 28.61
C GLU A 181 -19.41 1.67 28.54
N GLN A 182 -18.59 2.21 27.64
CA GLN A 182 -18.67 3.62 27.29
C GLN A 182 -19.63 3.75 26.12
N SER A 183 -20.80 4.34 26.38
CA SER A 183 -21.75 4.78 25.37
C SER A 183 -21.14 5.92 24.56
N ASP A 184 -21.07 5.78 23.24
CA ASP A 184 -20.63 6.81 22.28
C ASP A 184 -21.66 7.96 22.15
N ASP A 185 -22.10 8.56 23.25
CA ASP A 185 -22.88 9.79 23.25
C ASP A 185 -21.95 10.96 23.60
N ILE A 186 -21.08 11.34 22.66
CA ILE A 186 -20.40 12.63 22.69
C ILE A 186 -21.29 13.60 21.89
N ASP A 187 -22.19 14.29 22.57
CA ASP A 187 -22.81 15.52 22.08
C ASP A 187 -21.72 16.59 21.94
N GLU A 188 -21.15 16.74 20.75
CA GLU A 188 -20.35 17.90 20.38
C GLU A 188 -21.27 19.09 20.06
N ASP A 189 -21.73 19.80 21.09
CA ASP A 189 -22.16 21.20 20.96
C ASP A 189 -21.14 22.11 21.63
N TYR A 190 -20.19 22.60 20.84
CA TYR A 190 -19.29 23.69 21.22
C TYR A 190 -19.18 24.71 20.07
N GLY A 191 -19.85 25.85 20.27
CA GLY A 191 -19.55 27.13 19.63
C GLY A 191 -20.73 28.10 19.81
N GLU A 192 -20.60 29.32 20.30
CA GLU A 192 -19.44 30.13 20.65
C GLU A 192 -19.97 31.39 21.37
N GLY A 193 -19.19 31.90 22.31
CA GLY A 193 -19.00 33.33 22.60
C GLY A 193 -20.17 34.31 22.54
N GLN A 194 -20.60 34.76 23.72
CA GLN A 194 -21.18 36.09 23.92
C GLN A 194 -20.33 37.20 23.26
N ALA A 195 -20.97 38.08 22.48
CA ALA A 195 -20.50 39.44 22.25
C ALA A 195 -21.66 40.43 22.45
N MET A 196 -21.47 41.33 23.41
CA MET A 196 -22.41 42.36 23.86
C MET A 196 -22.64 43.48 22.83
N LYS A 197 -23.85 44.05 22.93
CA LYS A 197 -24.25 45.47 22.85
C LYS A 197 -23.88 46.30 21.62
N LEU A 198 -24.95 46.85 21.01
CA LEU A 198 -25.11 48.30 20.85
C LEU A 198 -26.45 48.72 21.47
#